data_AF-A0AAD5CHR2-F1
#
_entry.id   AF-A0AAD5CHR2-F1
#
_cell.length_a   1.000
_cell.length_b   1.000
_cell.length_c   1.000
_cell.angle_alpha   90.00
_cell.angle_beta   90.00
_cell.angle_gamma   90.00
#
_symmetry.space_group_name_H-M   'P 1'
#
loop_
_entity.id
_entity.type
_entity.pdbx_description
1 polymer ?
#
loop_
_entity_poly.entity_id
_entity_poly.type
_entity_poly.pdbx_seq_one_letter_code
_entity_poly.pdbx_strand_id
1 'polypeptide(L)'
;MVHITDPSLIRHILADNNQFQTPKHVNPLAQLLARGLVDVDADQWVKHRKIINPAFHVEKLKNMLPAFHISCSEMINEWEGITKGRSCEVDVFPYLTTMSSDVISRTAFGSSYEEGRKIFELQMEQGRLAIKLMNSMYIPGSRYIFANKKKQKTEGD
;
A
#
# COMPACT_ATOMS: atom_id res chain seq x y z
N MET A 1 2.02 5.49 25.29
CA MET A 1 2.82 5.36 24.05
C MET A 1 4.26 5.65 24.44
N VAL A 2 5.19 4.76 24.10
CA VAL A 2 6.63 4.94 24.40
C VAL A 2 7.32 5.30 23.09
N HIS A 3 8.11 6.38 23.09
CA HIS A 3 8.88 6.79 21.91
C HIS A 3 10.32 6.33 22.07
N ILE A 4 10.81 5.57 21.10
CA ILE A 4 12.16 5.00 21.10
C ILE A 4 12.93 5.69 19.99
N THR A 5 13.96 6.42 20.37
CA THR A 5 14.78 7.23 19.45
C THR A 5 16.23 6.75 19.36
N ASP A 6 16.66 5.88 20.28
CA ASP A 6 18.01 5.30 20.27
C ASP A 6 18.14 4.24 19.14
N PRO A 7 19.11 4.37 18.22
CA PRO A 7 19.27 3.43 17.11
C PRO A 7 19.57 1.99 17.53
N SER A 8 20.28 1.79 18.64
CA SER A 8 20.63 0.45 19.13
C SER A 8 19.38 -0.27 19.64
N LEU A 9 18.53 0.44 20.37
CA LEU A 9 17.23 -0.05 20.80
C LEU A 9 16.28 -0.30 19.62
N ILE A 10 16.22 0.61 18.64
CA ILE A 10 15.41 0.41 17.42
C ILE A 10 15.85 -0.87 16.70
N ARG A 11 17.15 -1.07 16.52
CA ARG A 11 17.69 -2.28 15.89
C ARG A 11 17.33 -3.54 16.67
N HIS A 12 17.47 -3.52 18.00
CA HIS A 12 17.13 -4.66 18.84
C HIS A 12 15.66 -5.04 18.70
N ILE A 13 14.76 -4.05 18.74
CA ILE A 13 13.31 -4.24 18.63
C ILE A 13 12.92 -4.76 17.25
N LEU A 14 13.44 -4.16 16.17
CA LEU A 14 13.10 -4.55 14.80
C LEU A 14 13.73 -5.89 14.37
N ALA A 15 14.72 -6.40 15.11
CA ALA A 15 15.36 -7.68 14.83
C ALA A 15 14.71 -8.85 15.58
N ASP A 16 14.14 -8.63 16.76
CA ASP A 16 13.51 -9.66 17.57
C ASP A 16 11.98 -9.68 17.41
N ASN A 17 11.55 -10.22 16.27
CA ASN A 17 10.13 -10.37 15.94
C ASN A 17 9.38 -11.38 16.85
N ASN A 18 10.09 -12.15 17.68
CA ASN A 18 9.46 -13.09 18.62
C ASN A 18 9.03 -12.37 19.89
N GLN A 19 9.86 -11.45 20.40
CA GLN A 19 9.55 -10.63 21.57
C GLN A 19 8.69 -9.42 21.22
N PHE A 20 8.93 -8.79 20.06
CA PHE A 20 8.23 -7.57 19.62
C PHE A 20 7.38 -7.87 18.39
N GLN A 21 6.09 -8.14 18.62
CA GLN A 21 5.12 -8.39 17.55
C GLN A 21 4.55 -7.08 16.99
N THR A 22 4.08 -7.14 15.74
CA THR A 22 3.41 -6.00 15.12
C THR A 22 2.11 -5.71 15.89
N PRO A 23 1.83 -4.45 16.28
CA PRO A 23 0.61 -4.12 16.98
C PRO A 23 -0.61 -4.48 16.14
N LYS A 24 -1.44 -5.42 16.63
CA LYS A 24 -2.66 -5.82 15.93
C LYS A 24 -3.70 -4.72 16.02
N HIS A 25 -4.34 -4.41 14.89
CA HIS A 25 -5.37 -3.38 14.84
C HIS A 25 -6.64 -3.82 15.58
N VAL A 26 -7.14 -2.95 16.46
CA VAL A 26 -8.36 -3.19 17.25
C VAL A 26 -9.62 -3.16 16.37
N ASN A 27 -9.57 -2.49 15.22
CA ASN A 27 -10.69 -2.40 14.29
C ASN A 27 -10.70 -3.58 13.30
N PRO A 28 -11.70 -4.49 13.36
CA PRO A 28 -11.72 -5.67 12.49
C PRO A 28 -11.96 -5.33 11.01
N LEU A 29 -12.46 -4.12 10.67
CA LEU A 29 -12.54 -3.67 9.28
C LEU A 29 -11.15 -3.26 8.75
N ALA A 30 -10.37 -2.55 9.57
CA ALA A 30 -8.99 -2.22 9.21
C ALA A 30 -8.16 -3.50 9.06
N GLN A 31 -8.34 -4.46 9.97
CA GLN A 31 -7.64 -5.73 9.89
C GLN A 31 -7.98 -6.50 8.61
N LEU A 32 -9.23 -6.52 8.16
CA LEU A 32 -9.61 -7.19 6.89
C LEU A 32 -8.90 -6.58 5.67
N LEU A 33 -8.79 -5.25 5.62
CA LEU A 33 -8.17 -4.52 4.51
C LEU A 33 -6.65 -4.58 4.52
N ALA A 34 -6.04 -4.74 5.71
CA ALA A 34 -4.59 -4.79 5.89
C ALA A 34 -4.03 -6.23 5.93
N ARG A 35 -4.86 -7.27 5.76
CA ARG A 35 -4.39 -8.67 5.76
C ARG A 35 -3.35 -8.89 4.68
N GLY A 36 -2.14 -9.28 5.07
CA GLY A 36 -1.04 -9.51 4.15
C GLY A 36 0.28 -9.67 4.91
N LEU A 37 1.39 -9.54 4.20
CA LEU A 37 2.74 -9.69 4.77
C LEU A 37 3.02 -8.72 5.94
N VAL A 38 2.31 -7.60 6.00
CA VAL A 38 2.44 -6.56 7.04
C VAL A 38 1.69 -6.92 8.34
N ASP A 39 0.67 -7.77 8.27
CA ASP A 39 -0.20 -8.14 9.42
C ASP A 39 0.13 -9.54 10.00
N VAL A 40 0.89 -10.36 9.26
CA VAL A 40 1.30 -11.69 9.75
C VAL A 40 2.58 -11.60 10.58
N ASP A 41 2.60 -12.25 11.74
CA ASP A 41 3.76 -12.34 12.62
C ASP A 41 4.46 -13.71 12.52
N ALA A 42 5.69 -13.77 13.03
CA ALA A 42 6.48 -14.99 13.29
C ALA A 42 6.52 -15.99 12.10
N ASP A 43 6.11 -17.24 12.33
CA ASP A 43 6.26 -18.34 11.35
C ASP A 43 5.51 -18.09 10.04
N GLN A 44 4.33 -17.45 10.10
CA GLN A 44 3.57 -17.11 8.89
C GLN A 44 4.28 -16.04 8.07
N TRP A 45 4.86 -15.04 8.73
CA TRP A 45 5.68 -14.02 8.06
C TRP A 45 6.88 -14.64 7.37
N VAL A 46 7.63 -15.52 8.06
CA VAL A 46 8.79 -16.23 7.51
C VAL A 46 8.38 -17.03 6.28
N LYS A 47 7.26 -17.76 6.36
CA LYS A 47 6.74 -18.54 5.23
C LYS A 47 6.38 -17.66 4.03
N HIS A 48 5.64 -16.58 4.23
CA HIS A 48 5.26 -15.67 3.13
C HIS A 48 6.48 -14.99 2.51
N ARG A 49 7.41 -14.49 3.32
CA ARG A 49 8.67 -13.91 2.83
C ARG A 49 9.48 -14.91 2.01
N LYS A 50 9.57 -16.16 2.45
CA LYS A 50 10.29 -17.21 1.72
C LYS A 50 9.71 -17.45 0.32
N ILE A 51 8.40 -17.33 0.16
CA ILE A 51 7.72 -17.47 -1.14
C ILE A 51 7.97 -16.25 -2.04
N ILE A 52 7.97 -15.04 -1.47
CA ILE A 52 8.04 -13.78 -2.23
C ILE A 52 9.48 -13.40 -2.59
N ASN A 53 10.45 -13.65 -1.70
CA ASN A 53 11.85 -13.22 -1.86
C ASN A 53 12.50 -13.59 -3.21
N PRO A 54 12.26 -14.78 -3.81
CA PRO A 54 12.83 -15.12 -5.10
C PRO A 54 12.48 -14.15 -6.23
N ALA A 55 11.31 -13.49 -6.16
CA ALA A 55 10.90 -12.47 -7.14
C ALA A 55 11.76 -11.19 -7.06
N PHE A 56 12.45 -10.98 -5.93
CA PHE A 56 13.30 -9.81 -5.67
C PHE A 56 14.81 -10.15 -5.73
N HIS A 57 15.17 -11.32 -6.26
CA HIS A 57 16.58 -11.60 -6.58
C HIS A 57 17.07 -10.70 -7.71
N VAL A 58 18.36 -10.34 -7.70
CA VAL A 58 18.98 -9.39 -8.63
C VAL A 58 18.69 -9.73 -10.10
N GLU A 59 18.73 -11.00 -10.48
CA GLU A 59 18.42 -11.43 -11.85
C GLU A 59 16.97 -11.14 -12.26
N LYS A 60 16.02 -11.28 -11.31
CA LYS A 60 14.61 -10.94 -11.54
C LYS A 60 14.40 -9.44 -11.57
N LEU A 61 15.09 -8.69 -10.70
CA LEU A 61 15.06 -7.23 -10.70
C LEU A 61 15.58 -6.63 -12.01
N LYS A 62 16.60 -7.22 -12.62
CA LYS A 62 17.09 -6.79 -13.95
C LYS A 62 16.00 -6.84 -15.02
N ASN A 63 15.09 -7.82 -14.95
CA ASN A 63 13.98 -7.94 -15.89
C ASN A 63 12.89 -6.88 -15.66
N MET A 64 12.89 -6.18 -14.52
CA MET A 64 11.97 -5.08 -14.21
C MET A 64 12.46 -3.73 -14.73
N LEU A 65 13.75 -3.59 -15.04
CA LEU A 65 14.34 -2.33 -15.52
C LEU A 65 13.64 -1.72 -16.74
N PRO A 66 13.20 -2.50 -17.76
CA PRO A 66 12.46 -1.94 -18.88
C PRO A 66 11.15 -1.27 -18.44
N ALA A 67 10.43 -1.85 -17.48
CA ALA A 67 9.21 -1.25 -16.93
C ALA A 67 9.51 0.07 -16.22
N PHE A 68 10.58 0.12 -15.40
CA PHE A 68 11.01 1.35 -14.75
C PHE A 68 11.37 2.44 -15.77
N HIS A 69 12.16 2.08 -16.78
CA HIS A 69 12.58 2.99 -17.82
C HIS A 69 11.38 3.60 -18.57
N ILE A 70 10.42 2.76 -18.98
CA ILE A 70 9.25 3.24 -19.72
C ILE A 70 8.41 4.17 -18.86
N SER A 71 8.08 3.79 -17.62
CA SER A 71 7.29 4.63 -16.71
C SER A 71 7.97 5.96 -16.40
N CYS A 72 9.30 5.97 -16.18
CA CYS A 72 10.05 7.22 -16.00
C CYS A 72 10.04 8.08 -17.27
N SER A 73 10.21 7.48 -18.44
CA SER A 73 10.24 8.20 -19.72
C SER A 73 8.88 8.85 -20.02
N GLU A 74 7.78 8.13 -19.80
CA GLU A 74 6.43 8.67 -19.95
C GLU A 74 6.20 9.87 -19.03
N MET A 75 6.59 9.78 -17.76
CA MET A 75 6.48 10.90 -16.81
C MET A 75 7.30 12.13 -17.26
N ILE A 76 8.54 11.92 -17.72
CA ILE A 76 9.41 13.02 -18.19
C ILE A 76 8.80 13.67 -19.44
N ASN A 77 8.29 12.88 -20.39
CA ASN A 77 7.64 13.40 -21.60
C ASN A 77 6.42 14.27 -21.28
N GLU A 78 5.61 13.89 -20.28
CA GLU A 78 4.51 14.71 -19.79
C GLU A 78 5.01 16.05 -19.21
N TRP A 79 6.08 16.04 -18.44
CA TRP A 79 6.70 17.27 -17.92
C TRP A 79 7.28 18.17 -19.02
N GLU A 80 7.91 17.58 -20.04
CA GLU A 80 8.36 18.32 -21.23
C GLU A 80 7.18 18.96 -21.97
N GLY A 81 6.04 18.26 -22.07
CA GLY A 81 4.80 18.77 -22.63
C GLY A 81 4.18 19.94 -21.86
N ILE A 82 4.31 19.94 -20.53
CA ILE A 82 3.83 21.01 -19.64
C ILE A 82 4.75 22.22 -19.70
N THR A 83 6.06 22.00 -19.60
CA THR A 83 7.07 23.06 -19.61
C THR A 83 7.15 23.75 -20.97
N LYS A 84 6.93 23.01 -22.07
CA LYS A 84 7.06 23.48 -23.46
C LYS A 84 8.39 24.23 -23.70
N GLY A 85 9.46 23.76 -23.05
CA GLY A 85 10.79 24.38 -23.11
C GLY A 85 10.94 25.68 -22.31
N ARG A 86 10.00 26.00 -21.41
CA ARG A 86 10.05 27.16 -20.52
C ARG A 86 10.21 26.73 -19.06
N SER A 87 10.73 27.63 -18.24
CA SER A 87 10.73 27.44 -16.79
C SER A 87 9.30 27.54 -16.26
N CYS A 88 8.82 26.50 -15.57
CA CYS A 88 7.56 26.50 -14.84
C CYS A 88 7.69 25.71 -13.53
N GLU A 89 6.85 26.03 -12.56
CA GLU A 89 6.68 25.20 -11.36
C GLU A 89 5.68 24.08 -11.67
N VAL A 90 6.02 22.87 -11.23
CA VAL A 90 5.19 21.67 -11.40
C VAL A 90 5.09 20.97 -10.05
N ASP A 91 3.86 20.70 -9.60
CA ASP A 91 3.64 19.76 -8.49
C ASP A 91 3.94 18.34 -8.98
N VAL A 92 5.09 17.79 -8.57
CA VAL A 92 5.56 16.48 -9.01
C VAL A 92 4.91 15.31 -8.26
N PHE A 93 4.26 15.55 -7.12
CA PHE A 93 3.77 14.47 -6.26
C PHE A 93 2.72 13.56 -6.95
N PRO A 94 1.75 14.09 -7.70
CA PRO A 94 0.81 13.26 -8.47
C PRO A 94 1.53 12.40 -9.52
N TYR A 95 2.52 12.97 -10.21
CA TYR A 95 3.29 12.28 -11.25
C TYR A 95 4.14 11.14 -10.69
N LEU A 96 4.81 11.36 -9.55
CA LEU A 96 5.57 10.31 -8.86
C LEU A 96 4.67 9.17 -8.36
N THR A 97 3.46 9.51 -7.91
CA THR A 97 2.45 8.53 -7.49
C THR A 97 2.00 7.68 -8.67
N THR A 98 1.65 8.31 -9.79
CA THR A 98 1.27 7.61 -11.04
C THR A 98 2.41 6.76 -11.57
N MET A 99 3.63 7.31 -11.66
CA MET A 99 4.81 6.58 -12.11
C MET A 99 5.05 5.33 -11.25
N SER A 100 4.93 5.44 -9.91
CA SER A 100 5.11 4.29 -9.00
C SER A 100 4.01 3.24 -9.20
N SER A 101 2.76 3.66 -9.42
CA SER A 101 1.63 2.79 -9.78
C SER A 101 1.91 2.05 -11.09
N ASP A 102 2.43 2.73 -12.10
CA ASP A 102 2.75 2.13 -13.40
C ASP A 102 3.90 1.14 -13.31
N VAL A 103 4.93 1.49 -12.54
CA VAL A 103 6.05 0.62 -12.27
C VAL A 103 5.59 -0.69 -11.63
N ILE A 104 4.81 -0.63 -10.54
CA ILE A 104 4.36 -1.84 -9.87
C ILE A 104 3.38 -2.62 -10.74
N SER A 105 2.53 -1.94 -11.50
CA SER A 105 1.56 -2.57 -12.40
C SER A 105 2.24 -3.35 -13.53
N ARG A 106 3.20 -2.73 -14.21
CA ARG A 106 3.96 -3.35 -15.31
C ARG A 106 4.83 -4.51 -14.83
N THR A 107 5.43 -4.37 -13.65
CA THR A 107 6.33 -5.40 -13.10
C THR A 107 5.59 -6.58 -12.47
N ALA A 108 4.46 -6.34 -11.80
CA ALA A 108 3.69 -7.38 -11.12
C ALA A 108 2.68 -8.09 -12.04
N PHE A 109 2.09 -7.38 -13.00
CA PHE A 109 1.01 -7.90 -13.86
C PHE A 109 1.37 -8.05 -15.34
N GLY A 110 2.55 -7.57 -15.77
CA GLY A 110 3.07 -7.79 -17.12
C GLY A 110 2.13 -7.29 -18.21
N SER A 111 1.60 -8.20 -19.04
CA SER A 111 0.68 -7.87 -20.13
C SER A 111 -0.67 -7.33 -19.66
N SER A 112 -1.06 -7.58 -18.41
CA SER A 112 -2.31 -7.10 -17.80
C SER A 112 -2.07 -5.89 -16.89
N TYR A 113 -1.10 -5.04 -17.24
CA TYR A 113 -0.71 -3.90 -16.41
C TYR A 113 -1.84 -2.85 -16.29
N GLU A 114 -2.75 -2.75 -17.27
CA GLU A 114 -3.87 -1.81 -17.21
C GLU A 114 -4.87 -2.22 -16.12
N GLU A 115 -5.19 -3.52 -16.03
CA GLU A 115 -5.96 -4.06 -14.91
C GLU A 115 -5.20 -3.92 -13.59
N GLY A 116 -3.88 -4.17 -13.61
CA GLY A 116 -2.98 -3.97 -12.47
C GLY A 116 -3.02 -2.53 -11.92
N ARG A 117 -3.02 -1.53 -12.80
CA ARG A 117 -3.11 -0.10 -12.45
C ARG A 117 -4.41 0.17 -11.71
N LYS A 118 -5.53 -0.33 -12.24
CA LYS A 118 -6.84 -0.20 -11.59
C LYS A 118 -6.90 -0.89 -10.22
N ILE A 119 -6.26 -2.05 -10.07
CA ILE A 119 -6.15 -2.73 -8.76
C ILE A 119 -5.36 -1.87 -7.78
N PHE A 120 -4.23 -1.31 -8.20
CA PHE A 120 -3.40 -0.47 -7.34
C PHE A 120 -4.11 0.81 -6.91
N GLU A 121 -4.80 1.49 -7.82
CA GLU A 121 -5.64 2.65 -7.51
C GLU A 121 -6.70 2.33 -6.45
N LEU A 122 -7.44 1.23 -6.64
CA LEU A 122 -8.43 0.77 -5.66
C LEU A 122 -7.78 0.41 -4.32
N GLN A 123 -6.58 -0.18 -4.33
CA GLN A 123 -5.83 -0.45 -3.10
C GLN A 123 -5.39 0.83 -2.39
N MET A 124 -4.97 1.88 -3.10
CA MET A 124 -4.66 3.18 -2.50
C MET A 124 -5.89 3.82 -1.85
N GLU A 125 -7.05 3.77 -2.53
CA GLU A 125 -8.30 4.27 -1.97
C GLU A 125 -8.70 3.52 -0.70
N GLN A 126 -8.63 2.19 -0.74
CA GLN A 126 -8.89 1.33 0.41
C GLN A 126 -7.88 1.58 1.54
N GLY A 127 -6.59 1.73 1.23
CA GLY A 127 -5.53 2.02 2.20
C GLY A 127 -5.78 3.32 2.95
N ARG A 128 -6.23 4.37 2.26
CA ARG A 128 -6.62 5.64 2.89
C ARG A 128 -7.78 5.48 3.87
N LEU A 129 -8.78 4.67 3.52
CA LEU A 129 -9.90 4.36 4.42
C LEU A 129 -9.45 3.48 5.58
N ALA A 130 -8.56 2.52 5.33
CA ALA A 130 -7.98 1.67 6.36
C ALA A 130 -7.21 2.51 7.40
N ILE A 131 -6.40 3.48 6.98
CA ILE A 131 -5.69 4.40 7.89
C ILE A 131 -6.66 5.17 8.79
N LYS A 132 -7.77 5.67 8.23
CA LYS A 132 -8.81 6.32 9.05
C LYS A 132 -9.42 5.37 10.07
N LEU A 133 -9.66 4.11 9.69
CA LEU A 133 -10.21 3.08 10.58
C LEU A 133 -9.21 2.65 11.66
N MET A 134 -7.91 2.58 11.34
CA MET A 134 -6.83 2.27 12.28
C MET A 134 -6.71 3.34 13.37
N ASN A 135 -6.91 4.61 13.00
CA ASN A 135 -6.86 5.75 13.93
C ASN A 135 -8.21 6.01 14.64
N SER A 136 -9.24 5.20 14.38
CA SER A 136 -10.57 5.35 14.96
C SER A 136 -10.80 4.38 16.13
N MET A 137 -11.57 4.81 17.14
CA MET A 137 -12.01 3.93 18.21
C MET A 137 -13.04 2.93 17.65
N TYR A 138 -12.74 1.64 17.73
CA TYR A 138 -13.70 0.60 17.38
C TYR A 138 -14.74 0.46 18.49
N ILE A 139 -16.02 0.67 18.15
CA ILE A 139 -17.16 0.44 19.06
C ILE A 139 -17.77 -0.92 18.72
N PRO A 140 -17.66 -1.93 19.60
CA PRO A 140 -18.33 -3.22 19.43
C PRO A 140 -19.84 -3.04 19.20
N GLY A 141 -20.41 -3.77 18.25
CA GLY A 141 -21.86 -3.70 17.93
C GLY A 141 -22.27 -2.57 16.97
N SER A 142 -21.42 -1.58 16.70
CA SER A 142 -21.71 -0.47 15.79
C SER A 142 -22.14 -0.91 14.38
N ARG A 143 -21.57 -2.01 13.87
CA ARG A 143 -21.96 -2.62 12.58
C ARG A 143 -23.45 -2.96 12.51
N TYR A 144 -24.05 -3.44 13.60
CA TYR A 144 -25.49 -3.78 13.64
C TYR A 144 -26.37 -2.52 13.68
N ILE A 145 -25.92 -1.47 14.37
CA ILE A 145 -26.62 -0.18 14.43
C ILE A 145 -26.68 0.47 13.05
N PHE A 146 -25.56 0.48 12.31
CA PHE A 146 -25.52 1.04 10.96
C PHE A 146 -26.23 0.18 9.92
N ALA A 147 -26.23 -1.15 10.07
CA ALA A 147 -26.97 -2.06 9.19
C ALA A 147 -28.49 -1.86 9.29
N ASN A 148 -29.02 -1.66 10.50
CA ASN A 148 -30.45 -1.42 10.70
C ASN A 148 -30.91 -0.05 10.17
N LYS A 149 -30.05 0.98 10.25
CA LYS A 149 -30.34 2.30 9.68
C LYS A 149 -30.39 2.32 8.15
N LYS A 150 -29.62 1.46 7.46
CA LYS A 150 -29.69 1.33 6.00
C LYS A 150 -30.98 0.64 5.55
N LYS A 151 -31.43 -0.39 6.27
CA LYS A 151 -32.71 -1.07 5.97
C LYS A 151 -33.92 -0.14 6.07
N GLN A 152 -33.97 0.71 7.10
CA GLN A 152 -35.03 1.71 7.27
C GLN A 152 -35.06 2.79 6.17
N LYS A 153 -33.95 3.00 5.44
CA LYS A 153 -33.88 3.97 4.34
C LYS A 153 -34.25 3.39 2.98
N THR A 154 -34.23 2.06 2.84
CA THR A 154 -34.62 1.34 1.61
C THR A 154 -36.05 0.81 1.64
N GLU A 155 -36.73 0.84 2.79
CA GLU A 155 -38.14 0.46 2.96
C GLU A 155 -39.08 1.69 3.01
N GLY A 156 -38.55 2.88 2.69
CA GLY A 156 -39.28 4.16 2.74
C GLY A 156 -39.32 4.93 1.41
N ASP A 157 -39.03 4.27 0.29
CA ASP A 157 -39.28 4.74 -1.09
C ASP A 157 -40.36 3.88 -1.74
#